data_AF-A0A7C9LN68-F1
#
_entry.id   AF-A0A7C9LN68-F1
#
_cell.length_a   1.000
_cell.length_b   1.000
_cell.length_c   1.000
_cell.angle_alpha   90.00
_cell.angle_beta   90.00
_cell.angle_gamma   90.00
#
_symmetry.space_group_name_H-M   'P 1'
#
loop_
_entity.id
_entity.type
_entity.pdbx_description
1 polymer ?
#
loop_
_entity_poly.entity_id
_entity_poly.type
_entity_poly.pdbx_seq_one_letter_code
_entity_poly.pdbx_strand_id
1 'polypeptide(L)' 'MDSSAYIQLAIWLVGVLVAGGAVLWLWNTTLPRVFPGRVRGLRYGEALRLMLLAWLLFGAGAFGLTFALGAGLW' A
#
# COMPACT_ATOMS: atom_id res chain seq x y z
N MET A 1 4.11 13.80 24.67
CA MET A 1 3.39 12.85 23.79
C MET A 1 2.79 11.79 24.69
N ASP A 2 1.49 11.59 24.62
CA ASP A 2 0.79 10.68 25.53
C ASP A 2 1.09 9.22 25.17
N SER A 3 1.11 8.32 26.15
CA SER A 3 1.36 6.88 25.94
C SER A 3 0.41 6.26 24.91
N SER A 4 -0.81 6.78 24.81
CA SER A 4 -1.81 6.40 23.80
C SER A 4 -1.36 6.70 22.36
N ALA A 5 -0.68 7.82 22.12
CA ALA A 5 -0.19 8.19 20.80
C ALA A 5 0.90 7.23 20.31
N TYR A 6 1.80 6.80 21.21
CA TYR A 6 2.82 5.80 20.88
C TYR A 6 2.21 4.43 20.53
N ILE A 7 1.17 4.01 21.28
CA ILE A 7 0.47 2.76 21.01
C ILE A 7 -0.24 2.81 19.64
N GLN A 8 -0.91 3.92 19.33
CA GLN A 8 -1.55 4.11 18.02
C GLN A 8 -0.55 4.08 16.86
N LEU A 9 0.59 4.76 17.01
CA LEU A 9 1.69 4.71 16.04
C LEU A 9 2.23 3.29 15.84
N ALA A 10 2.41 2.54 16.93
CA ALA A 10 2.88 1.16 16.88
C ALA A 10 1.89 0.26 16.13
N ILE A 11 0.59 0.36 16.44
CA ILE A 11 -0.47 -0.40 15.75
C ILE A 11 -0.47 -0.06 14.25
N TRP A 12 -0.38 1.23 13.92
CA TRP A 12 -0.33 1.67 12.54
C TRP A 12 0.89 1.11 11.78
N LEU A 13 2.07 1.17 12.39
CA LEU A 13 3.31 0.61 11.84
C LEU A 13 3.19 -0.89 11.60
N VAL A 14 2.64 -1.65 12.55
CA VAL A 14 2.39 -3.08 12.40
C VAL A 14 1.43 -3.33 11.23
N GLY A 15 0.36 -2.54 11.11
CA GLY A 15 -0.57 -2.62 9.99
C GLY A 15 0.12 -2.43 8.63
N VAL A 16 0.99 -1.44 8.51
CA VAL A 16 1.77 -1.18 7.28
C VAL A 16 2.70 -2.35 6.97
N LEU A 17 3.37 -2.91 7.97
CA LEU A 17 4.28 -4.03 7.77
C LEU A 17 3.54 -5.29 7.30
N VAL A 18 2.37 -5.57 7.89
CA VAL A 18 1.50 -6.70 7.51
C VAL A 18 0.97 -6.51 6.10
N ALA A 19 0.51 -5.31 5.75
CA ALA A 19 0.05 -5.00 4.39
C ALA A 19 1.16 -5.18 3.34
N GLY A 20 2.39 -4.72 3.64
CA GLY A 20 3.53 -4.92 2.75
C GLY A 20 3.87 -6.39 2.55
N GLY A 21 3.76 -7.19 3.62
CA GLY A 21 3.90 -8.65 3.57
C GLY A 21 2.81 -9.32 2.72
N ALA A 22 1.57 -8.87 2.83
CA ALA A 22 0.46 -9.38 2.03
C ALA A 22 0.66 -9.08 0.52
N VAL A 23 1.10 -7.87 0.18
CA VAL A 23 1.43 -7.50 -1.21
C VAL A 23 2.57 -8.35 -1.75
N LEU A 24 3.62 -8.55 -0.96
CA LEU A 24 4.74 -9.43 -1.32
C LEU A 24 4.25 -10.86 -1.60
N TRP A 25 3.42 -11.40 -0.70
CA TRP A 25 2.90 -12.74 -0.82
C TRP A 25 2.02 -12.88 -2.07
N LEU A 26 1.03 -12.00 -2.24
CA LEU A 26 0.14 -11.99 -3.40
C LEU A 26 0.91 -11.85 -4.72
N TRP A 27 1.93 -10.99 -4.77
CA TRP A 27 2.74 -10.83 -5.97
C TRP A 27 3.48 -12.12 -6.30
N ASN A 28 4.20 -12.70 -5.34
CA ASN A 28 5.03 -13.88 -5.55
C ASN A 28 4.19 -15.14 -5.82
N THR A 29 2.92 -15.20 -5.38
CA THR A 29 2.03 -16.32 -5.70
C THR A 29 1.28 -16.15 -7.03
N THR A 30 0.91 -14.92 -7.39
CA THR A 30 -0.07 -14.69 -8.46
C THR A 30 0.60 -14.26 -9.76
N LEU A 31 1.53 -13.31 -9.72
CA LEU A 31 2.11 -12.74 -10.95
C LEU A 31 3.03 -13.69 -11.73
N PRO A 32 3.85 -14.55 -11.09
CA PRO A 32 4.55 -15.60 -11.80
C PRO A 32 3.62 -16.59 -12.52
N ARG A 33 2.38 -16.76 -12.02
CA ARG A 33 1.36 -17.62 -12.65
C ARG A 33 0.65 -16.93 -13.82
N VAL A 34 0.39 -15.62 -13.71
CA VAL A 34 -0.28 -14.83 -14.76
C VAL A 34 0.68 -14.50 -15.91
N PHE A 35 1.94 -14.22 -15.60
CA PHE A 35 2.97 -13.84 -16.58
C PHE A 35 4.20 -14.74 -16.46
N PRO A 36 4.09 -16.00 -16.91
CA PRO A 36 5.19 -16.97 -16.82
C PRO A 36 6.42 -16.46 -17.57
N GLY A 37 7.59 -16.50 -16.90
CA GLY A 37 8.89 -16.18 -17.49
C GLY A 37 9.20 -14.69 -17.72
N ARG A 38 8.26 -13.77 -17.47
CA ARG A 38 8.48 -12.32 -17.64
C ARG A 38 8.61 -11.54 -16.34
N VAL A 39 8.13 -12.08 -15.22
CA VAL A 39 8.04 -11.33 -13.97
C VAL A 39 8.88 -12.01 -12.89
N ARG A 40 9.82 -11.25 -12.31
CA ARG A 40 10.63 -11.69 -11.17
C ARG A 40 9.82 -11.60 -9.88
N GLY A 41 10.12 -12.49 -8.95
CA GLY A 41 9.63 -12.37 -7.58
C GLY A 41 10.16 -11.08 -6.94
N LEU A 42 9.30 -10.38 -6.22
CA LEU A 42 9.66 -9.17 -5.48
C LEU A 42 10.34 -9.55 -4.16
N ARG A 43 11.25 -8.70 -3.71
CA ARG A 43 11.72 -8.66 -2.32
C ARG A 43 10.82 -7.76 -1.48
N TYR A 44 10.84 -7.92 -0.15
CA TYR A 44 9.98 -7.16 0.76
C TYR A 44 10.06 -5.63 0.55
N GLY A 45 11.27 -5.07 0.38
CA GLY A 45 11.43 -3.65 0.13
C GLY A 45 10.85 -3.18 -1.21
N GLU A 46 10.84 -4.04 -2.23
CA GLU A 46 10.24 -3.72 -3.53
C GLU A 46 8.72 -3.81 -3.44
N ALA A 47 8.18 -4.81 -2.74
CA ALA A 47 6.75 -4.93 -2.45
C ALA A 47 6.24 -3.74 -1.63
N LEU A 48 7.02 -3.25 -0.65
CA LEU A 48 6.68 -2.05 0.11
C LEU A 48 6.63 -0.81 -0.78
N ARG A 49 7.60 -0.61 -1.68
CA ARG A 49 7.58 0.48 -2.66
C ARG A 49 6.35 0.39 -3.57
N LEU A 50 6.03 -0.80 -4.05
CA LEU A 50 4.88 -1.04 -4.92
C LEU A 50 3.57 -0.79 -4.17
N MET A 51 3.48 -1.20 -2.91
CA MET A 51 2.36 -0.89 -2.03
C MET A 51 2.22 0.61 -1.81
N LEU A 52 3.31 1.34 -1.55
CA LEU A 52 3.28 2.80 -1.37
C LEU A 52 2.87 3.51 -2.66
N LEU A 53 3.36 3.07 -3.82
CA LEU A 53 2.94 3.60 -5.13
C LEU A 53 1.47 3.32 -5.40
N ALA A 54 0.99 2.10 -5.12
CA ALA A 54 -0.42 1.75 -5.24
C ALA A 54 -1.27 2.55 -4.25
N TRP A 55 -0.80 2.75 -3.02
CA TRP A 55 -1.47 3.59 -2.04
C TRP A 55 -1.48 5.06 -2.45
N LEU A 56 -0.43 5.57 -3.08
CA LEU A 56 -0.41 6.93 -3.61
C LEU A 56 -1.40 7.07 -4.79
N LEU A 57 -1.40 6.11 -5.71
CA LEU A 57 -2.19 6.14 -6.94
C LEU A 57 -3.69 5.91 -6.68
N PHE A 58 -4.03 4.99 -5.79
CA PHE A 58 -5.41 4.58 -5.51
C PHE A 58 -5.94 5.06 -4.16
N GLY A 59 -5.08 5.30 -3.18
CA GLY A 59 -5.46 5.77 -1.84
C GLY A 59 -5.39 7.30 -1.70
N ALA A 60 -4.20 7.88 -1.88
CA ALA A 60 -4.03 9.34 -1.85
C ALA A 60 -4.71 10.01 -3.06
N GLY A 61 -4.68 9.35 -4.22
CA GLY A 61 -5.44 9.74 -5.41
C GLY A 61 -6.96 9.75 -5.20
N ALA A 62 -7.52 8.81 -4.42
CA ALA A 62 -8.94 8.81 -4.08
C ALA A 62 -9.32 9.98 -3.15
N PHE A 63 -8.45 10.34 -2.19
CA PHE A 63 -8.62 11.58 -1.42
C PHE A 63 -8.53 12.84 -2.31
N GLY A 64 -7.59 12.88 -3.26
CA GLY A 64 -7.46 13.98 -4.22
C GLY A 64 -8.64 14.08 -5.18
N LEU A 65 -9.20 12.96 -5.64
CA LEU A 65 -10.38 12.92 -6.52
C LEU A 65 -11.65 13.33 -5.76
N THR A 66 -11.79 12.93 -4.49
CA THR A 66 -12.91 13.34 -3.63
C THR A 66 -12.81 14.82 -3.26
N PHE A 67 -11.60 15.34 -3.04
CA PHE A 67 -11.37 16.77 -2.84
C PHE A 67 -11.61 17.58 -4.13
N ALA A 68 -11.14 17.11 -5.28
CA ALA A 68 -11.33 17.80 -6.57
C ALA A 68 -12.78 17.76 -7.06
N LEU A 69 -13.50 16.64 -6.91
CA LEU A 69 -14.93 16.53 -7.24
C LEU A 69 -15.83 17.16 -6.17
N GLY A 70 -15.39 17.20 -4.90
CA GLY A 70 -16.10 17.87 -3.82
C GLY A 70 -15.94 19.39 -3.81
N ALA A 71 -14.82 19.92 -4.32
CA ALA A 71 -14.54 21.35 -4.42
C ALA A 71 -15.06 22.01 -5.72
N GLY A 72 -15.59 21.24 -6.67
CA GLY A 72 -16.10 21.73 -7.96
C GLY A 72 -17.63 21.81 -8.08
N LEU A 73 -18.37 21.56 -7.00
CA LEU A 73 -19.84 21.62 -6.94
C LEU A 73 -20.33 22.75 -6.02
N TRP A 74 -19.77 23.95 -6.19
CA TRP A 74 -20.33 25.21 -5.67
C TRP A 74 -20.14 26.33 -6.69
#